data_AF-A0A3D3UET6-F1
#
_entry.id   AF-A0A3D3UET6-F1
#
_cell.length_a   1.000
_cell.length_b   1.000
_cell.length_c   1.000
_cell.angle_alpha   90.00
_cell.angle_beta   90.00
_cell.angle_gamma   90.00
#
_symmetry.space_group_name_H-M   'P 1'
#
loop_
_entity.id
_entity.type
_entity.pdbx_description
1 polymer ?
#
loop_
_entity_poly.entity_id
_entity_poly.type
_entity_poly.pdbx_seq_one_letter_code
_entity_poly.pdbx_strand_id
1 'polypeptide(L)' 'WYWNRYPGIACDVVSYDYLPLLDEMDYVPKKHYAEGPEIYSHCQEIAKRYDLYDLAVFQT' A
#
# COMPACT_ATOMS: atom_id res chain seq x y z
N TRP A 1 5.40 -2.20 -3.49
CA TRP A 1 5.94 -2.21 -2.11
C TRP A 1 6.28 -3.60 -1.55
N TYR A 2 6.13 -4.68 -2.35
CA TYR A 2 6.53 -6.04 -1.92
C TYR A 2 8.06 -6.24 -1.91
N TRP A 3 8.78 -5.83 -2.95
CA TRP A 3 10.21 -6.11 -3.12
C TRP A 3 11.13 -5.20 -2.30
N ASN A 4 11.01 -3.89 -2.48
CA ASN A 4 11.89 -2.93 -1.82
C ASN A 4 11.48 -2.77 -0.35
N ARG A 5 12.33 -3.25 0.57
CA ARG A 5 12.12 -3.19 2.03
C ARG A 5 13.38 -2.76 2.79
N TYR A 6 14.23 -1.94 2.16
CA TYR A 6 15.43 -1.42 2.81
C TYR A 6 15.06 -0.41 3.92
N PRO A 7 15.93 -0.21 4.93
CA PRO A 7 15.65 0.73 6.02
C PRO A 7 15.41 2.16 5.52
N GLY A 8 14.34 2.80 6.01
CA GLY A 8 14.01 4.20 5.67
C GLY A 8 13.33 4.39 4.31
N ILE A 9 12.94 3.32 3.62
CA ILE A 9 12.20 3.45 2.36
C ILE A 9 10.85 4.15 2.55
N ALA A 10 10.58 5.14 1.70
CA ALA A 10 9.33 5.90 1.65
C ALA A 10 9.00 6.29 0.20
N CYS A 11 7.74 6.68 -0.06
CA CYS A 11 7.37 7.34 -1.32
C CYS A 11 7.90 8.79 -1.35
N ASP A 12 8.01 9.35 -2.55
CA ASP A 12 8.44 10.74 -2.81
C ASP A 12 7.28 11.68 -3.17
N VAL A 13 6.13 11.12 -3.54
CA VAL A 13 4.85 11.83 -3.69
C VAL A 13 4.14 11.88 -2.35
N VAL A 14 3.41 12.98 -2.11
CA VAL A 14 2.58 13.14 -0.90
C VAL A 14 1.63 11.96 -0.74
N SER A 15 1.61 11.36 0.45
CA SER A 15 0.88 10.11 0.71
C SER A 15 -0.59 10.17 0.33
N TYR A 16 -1.23 11.33 0.51
CA TYR A 16 -2.64 11.53 0.21
C TYR A 16 -2.94 11.42 -1.30
N ASP A 17 -1.97 11.79 -2.15
CA ASP A 17 -2.08 11.67 -3.60
C ASP A 17 -1.55 10.31 -4.10
N TYR A 18 -0.63 9.70 -3.36
CA TYR A 18 0.06 8.48 -3.76
C TYR A 18 -0.65 7.19 -3.37
N LEU A 19 -1.22 7.13 -2.15
CA LEU A 19 -1.95 5.96 -1.69
C LEU A 19 -3.32 5.90 -2.37
N PRO A 20 -3.64 4.84 -3.11
CA PRO A 20 -4.91 4.77 -3.84
C PRO A 20 -6.07 4.43 -2.90
N LEU A 21 -7.28 4.81 -3.30
CA LEU A 21 -8.54 4.40 -2.68
C LEU A 21 -8.69 4.80 -1.20
N LEU A 22 -8.15 5.95 -0.77
CA LEU A 22 -8.16 6.32 0.65
C LEU A 22 -9.57 6.41 1.24
N ASP A 23 -10.50 7.02 0.51
CA ASP A 23 -11.89 7.18 0.95
C ASP A 23 -12.63 5.84 1.00
N GLU A 24 -12.50 5.02 -0.05
CA GLU A 24 -13.09 3.68 -0.09
C GLU A 24 -12.48 2.75 0.96
N MET A 25 -11.22 3.02 1.32
CA MET A 25 -10.52 2.24 2.32
C MET A 25 -10.78 2.70 3.76
N ASP A 26 -11.42 3.87 3.94
CA ASP A 26 -11.52 4.61 5.20
C ASP A 26 -10.15 4.72 5.89
N TYR A 27 -9.15 5.12 5.11
CA TYR A 27 -7.77 5.15 5.54
C TYR A 27 -7.15 6.55 5.45
N VAL A 28 -6.51 6.98 6.52
CA VAL A 28 -5.72 8.22 6.57
C VAL A 28 -4.24 7.87 6.70
N PRO A 29 -3.37 8.31 5.77
CA PRO A 29 -1.93 8.07 5.86
C PRO A 29 -1.35 8.69 7.14
N LYS A 30 -0.42 7.98 7.79
CA LYS A 30 0.19 8.37 9.08
C LYS A 30 1.26 9.45 8.94
N LYS A 31 1.87 9.58 7.77
CA LYS A 31 2.97 10.51 7.46
C LYS A 31 2.70 11.21 6.13
N HIS A 32 3.26 12.42 5.97
CA HIS A 32 3.18 13.18 4.71
C HIS A 32 3.81 12.43 3.52
N TYR A 33 4.82 11.60 3.81
CA TYR A 33 5.40 10.60 2.89
C TYR A 33 5.35 9.23 3.57
N ALA A 34 4.58 8.31 3.00
CA ALA A 34 4.31 7.01 3.59
C ALA A 34 5.53 6.10 3.48
N GLU A 35 5.80 5.36 4.56
CA GLU A 35 6.92 4.42 4.60
C GLU A 35 6.54 3.08 3.96
N GLY A 36 7.52 2.36 3.43
CA GLY A 36 7.26 1.10 2.72
C GLY A 36 6.37 0.10 3.45
N PRO A 37 6.51 -0.13 4.77
CA PRO A 37 5.61 -1.01 5.52
C PRO A 37 4.14 -0.56 5.52
N GLU A 38 3.89 0.74 5.59
CA GLU A 38 2.54 1.32 5.54
C GLU A 38 1.90 1.07 4.18
N ILE A 39 2.63 1.38 3.11
CA ILE A 39 2.12 1.23 1.75
C ILE A 39 1.92 -0.25 1.40
N TYR A 40 2.84 -1.11 1.85
CA TYR A 40 2.70 -2.55 1.68
C TYR A 40 1.44 -3.08 2.38
N SER A 41 1.20 -2.66 3.63
CA SER A 41 -0.02 -3.03 4.36
C SER A 41 -1.28 -2.53 3.63
N HIS A 42 -1.28 -1.30 3.13
CA HIS A 42 -2.41 -0.72 2.40
C HIS A 42 -2.74 -1.53 1.13
N CYS A 43 -1.73 -1.93 0.36
CA CYS A 43 -1.93 -2.83 -0.79
C CYS A 43 -2.57 -4.17 -0.39
N GLN A 44 -2.18 -4.74 0.75
CA GLN A 44 -2.76 -6.00 1.23
C GLN A 44 -4.22 -5.82 1.66
N GLU A 45 -4.55 -4.71 2.32
CA GLU A 45 -5.93 -4.41 2.71
C GLU A 45 -6.83 -4.20 1.49
N ILE A 46 -6.33 -3.54 0.43
CA ILE A 46 -7.06 -3.44 -0.84
C ILE A 46 -7.31 -4.84 -1.43
N ALA A 47 -6.26 -5.68 -1.48
CA ALA A 47 -6.38 -7.03 -2.03
C ALA A 47 -7.36 -7.91 -1.25
N LYS A 48 -7.46 -7.75 0.07
CA LYS A 48 -8.45 -8.43 0.91
C LYS A 48 -9.86 -7.89 0.69
N ARG A 49 -10.04 -6.56 0.65
CA ARG A 49 -11.38 -5.94 0.53
C ARG A 49 -12.08 -6.32 -0.77
N TYR A 50 -11.33 -6.55 -1.84
CA TYR A 50 -11.84 -6.89 -3.17
C TYR A 50 -11.60 -8.35 -3.57
N ASP A 51 -11.26 -9.23 -2.62
CA ASP A 51 -11.04 -10.67 -2.84
C ASP A 51 -10.07 -11.00 -4.01
N LEU A 52 -9.02 -10.17 -4.17
CA LEU A 52 -8.10 -10.27 -5.30
C LEU A 52 -7.10 -11.42 -5.17
N TYR A 53 -6.91 -11.96 -3.97
CA TYR A 53 -5.95 -13.04 -3.71
C TYR A 53 -6.29 -14.32 -4.49
N ASP A 54 -7.58 -14.65 -4.64
CA ASP A 54 -8.03 -15.84 -5.37
C ASP A 54 -7.87 -15.70 -6.90
N LEU A 55 -7.69 -14.46 -7.37
CA LEU A 55 -7.50 -14.11 -8.77
C LEU A 55 -6.02 -13.99 -9.15
N ALA A 56 -5.11 -14.09 -8.17
CA ALA A 56 -3.69 -13.92 -8.36
C ALA A 56 -2.93 -15.25 -8.28
N VAL A 57 -1.93 -15.41 -9.15
CA VAL A 57 -0.92 -16.46 -9.03
C VAL A 57 0.38 -15.78 -8.62
N PHE A 58 0.97 -16.20 -7.49
CA PHE A 58 2.27 -15.69 -7.04
C PHE A 58 3.42 -16.58 -7.52
N GLN A 59 4.64 -16.04 -7.49
CA GLN A 59 5.86 -16.76 -7.90
C GLN A 59 5.86 -17.24 -9.36
N THR A 60 5.15 -16.50 -10.22
CA THR A 60 5.29 -16.52 -11.68
C THR A 60 6.22 -15.40 -12.12
#